data_AF-T0LSU2-F1
#
_entry.id   AF-T0LSU2-F1
#
_cell.length_a   1.000
_cell.length_b   1.000
_cell.length_c   1.000
_cell.angle_alpha   90.00
_cell.angle_beta   90.00
_cell.angle_gamma   90.00
#
_symmetry.space_group_name_H-M   'P 1'
#
loop_
_entity.id
_entity.type
_entity.pdbx_description
1 polymer ?
#
loop_
_entity_poly.entity_id
_entity_poly.type
_entity_poly.pdbx_seq_one_letter_code
_entity_poly.pdbx_strand_id
1 'polypeptide(L)'
;MAFSGLRPESLGDYEGTDGLRLGDLKELKLSDEIQFDKIPATVMVKSKLSKARHQYFSFIGEEGTTYIREYLEERRKNGEELTYESPLLQFDVRGVKKNAFLRTTLVTRDIREAIEQAGLKMRPYVLRAYFSTALDIAESKGLISHPWRQFIMGHKGDIEARYSTNKRLPPDIIDEMRESYNKSTKFLETRISDVSEENARLYLQQQLLSAVGYRQDEIDKMNLAETSPEDFQKLLRDKVAGTMASNGSKQKLVPMNEIEKLLGEGYEFQAVLPNGKAIMKMPF
;
A
#
# COMPACT_ATOMS: atom_id res chain seq x y z
N MET A 1 17.68 3.49 2.35
CA MET A 1 17.66 3.90 3.78
C MET A 1 16.28 4.40 4.21
N ALA A 2 15.75 5.44 3.56
CA ALA A 2 14.46 6.04 3.95
C ALA A 2 13.27 5.08 3.87
N PHE A 3 13.23 4.17 2.88
CA PHE A 3 12.09 3.27 2.68
C PHE A 3 12.32 1.86 3.22
N SER A 4 13.57 1.44 3.44
CA SER A 4 13.88 0.07 3.89
C SER A 4 14.49 0.01 5.28
N GLY A 5 14.65 1.16 5.94
CA GLY A 5 15.25 1.26 7.26
C GLY A 5 16.72 0.85 7.34
N LEU A 6 17.37 0.45 6.25
CA LEU A 6 18.74 -0.07 6.29
C LEU A 6 19.74 0.92 6.90
N ARG A 7 20.75 0.38 7.57
CA ARG A 7 21.89 1.15 8.05
C ARG A 7 22.87 1.43 6.90
N PRO A 8 23.62 2.55 6.94
CA PRO A 8 24.67 2.80 5.95
C PRO A 8 25.67 1.64 5.82
N GLU A 9 26.05 1.05 6.95
CA GLU A 9 26.98 -0.09 7.00
C GLU A 9 26.45 -1.36 6.33
N SER A 10 25.12 -1.46 6.18
CA SER A 10 24.51 -2.59 5.47
C SER A 10 24.54 -2.39 3.96
N LEU A 11 24.66 -1.14 3.48
CA LEU A 11 24.79 -0.83 2.05
C LEU A 11 26.23 -1.08 1.57
N GLY A 12 27.20 -0.74 2.41
CA GLY A 12 28.60 -1.08 2.22
C GLY A 12 29.35 -0.94 3.53
N ASP A 13 30.20 -1.91 3.85
CA ASP A 13 30.88 -1.98 5.14
C ASP A 13 32.02 -0.94 5.27
N TYR A 14 32.61 -0.84 6.47
CA TYR A 14 33.65 0.15 6.74
C TYR A 14 34.95 -0.09 5.95
N GLU A 15 35.22 -1.34 5.56
CA GLU A 15 36.45 -1.75 4.87
C GLU A 15 36.28 -1.72 3.34
N GLY A 16 35.04 -1.67 2.83
CA GLY A 16 34.70 -1.82 1.42
C GLY A 16 34.84 -3.26 0.91
N THR A 17 34.76 -4.24 1.81
CA THR A 17 34.93 -5.66 1.50
C THR A 17 33.61 -6.38 1.23
N ASP A 18 32.52 -5.90 1.82
CA ASP A 18 31.19 -6.46 1.65
C ASP A 18 30.12 -5.36 1.67
N GLY A 19 28.93 -5.68 1.17
CA GLY A 19 27.81 -4.75 1.06
C GLY A 19 26.59 -5.42 0.47
N LEU A 20 25.53 -4.64 0.28
CA LEU A 20 24.30 -5.15 -0.30
C LEU A 20 24.52 -5.46 -1.79
N ARG A 21 24.12 -6.65 -2.22
CA ARG A 21 24.23 -7.10 -3.62
C ARG A 21 22.87 -7.12 -4.29
N LEU A 22 22.87 -7.22 -5.62
CA LEU A 22 21.62 -7.35 -6.38
C LEU A 22 20.85 -8.62 -6.01
N GLY A 23 21.52 -9.74 -5.73
CA GLY A 23 20.89 -10.99 -5.28
C GLY A 23 20.31 -10.96 -3.87
N ASP A 24 20.58 -9.89 -3.11
CA ASP A 24 19.95 -9.66 -1.81
C ASP A 24 18.54 -9.04 -1.95
N LEU A 25 18.19 -8.52 -3.13
CA LEU A 25 16.83 -8.13 -3.54
C LEU A 25 16.14 -9.35 -4.14
N LYS A 26 15.27 -10.03 -3.37
CA LYS A 26 14.83 -11.39 -3.72
C LYS A 26 13.98 -11.48 -4.97
N GLU A 27 13.21 -10.44 -5.24
CA GLU A 27 12.27 -10.39 -6.34
C GLU A 27 12.81 -9.61 -7.54
N LEU A 28 14.07 -9.16 -7.51
CA LEU A 28 14.73 -8.53 -8.64
C LEU A 28 15.01 -9.55 -9.75
N LYS A 29 14.61 -9.22 -10.99
CA LYS A 29 14.96 -9.95 -12.20
C LYS A 29 15.89 -9.13 -13.08
N LEU A 30 17.05 -9.71 -13.35
CA LEU A 30 18.01 -9.22 -14.33
C LEU A 30 17.77 -9.97 -15.65
N SER A 31 16.77 -9.53 -16.42
CA SER A 31 16.45 -10.03 -17.77
C SER A 31 16.78 -8.96 -18.82
N ASP A 32 16.11 -8.95 -19.97
CA ASP A 32 16.23 -7.86 -20.95
C ASP A 32 15.76 -6.54 -20.35
N GLU A 33 14.65 -6.57 -19.61
CA GLU A 33 14.19 -5.47 -18.76
C GLU A 33 14.43 -5.79 -17.28
N ILE A 34 14.84 -4.78 -16.50
CA ILE A 34 15.00 -4.91 -15.06
C ILE A 34 13.64 -4.70 -14.39
N GLN A 35 13.14 -5.72 -13.69
CA GLN A 35 11.83 -5.70 -13.04
C GLN A 35 11.83 -6.38 -11.68
N PHE A 36 10.75 -6.18 -10.92
CA PHE A 36 10.51 -6.83 -9.63
C PHE A 36 9.24 -7.69 -9.70
N ASP A 37 9.36 -9.00 -9.45
CA ASP A 37 8.23 -9.95 -9.53
C ASP A 37 7.14 -9.68 -8.49
N LYS A 38 7.52 -9.10 -7.34
CA LYS A 38 6.63 -8.80 -6.22
C LYS A 38 7.06 -7.52 -5.54
N ILE A 39 6.10 -6.62 -5.30
CA ILE A 39 6.26 -5.38 -4.57
C ILE A 39 5.31 -5.41 -3.36
N PRO A 40 5.73 -4.95 -2.17
CA PRO A 40 7.07 -4.53 -1.76
C PRO A 40 8.12 -5.64 -1.87
N ALA A 41 9.31 -5.36 -2.40
CA ALA A 41 10.37 -6.37 -2.57
C ALA A 41 11.15 -6.62 -1.28
N THR A 42 11.60 -7.84 -1.05
CA THR A 42 12.39 -8.26 0.13
C THR A 42 13.84 -7.88 -0.06
N VAL A 43 14.40 -7.20 0.93
CA VAL A 43 15.82 -6.85 1.02
C VAL A 43 16.46 -7.64 2.13
N MET A 44 17.24 -8.66 1.78
CA MET A 44 17.95 -9.51 2.73
C MET A 44 19.20 -8.82 3.26
N VAL A 45 19.39 -8.83 4.58
CA VAL A 45 20.60 -8.32 5.22
C VAL A 45 21.35 -9.48 5.88
N LYS A 46 22.54 -9.78 5.37
CA LYS A 46 23.40 -10.84 5.88
C LYS A 46 23.88 -10.52 7.31
N SER A 47 24.14 -11.55 8.11
CA SER A 47 24.62 -11.39 9.49
C SER A 47 25.88 -10.53 9.61
N LYS A 48 26.78 -10.57 8.61
CA LYS A 48 28.01 -9.76 8.57
C LYS A 48 27.73 -8.25 8.42
N LEU A 49 26.65 -7.91 7.74
CA LEU A 49 26.21 -6.53 7.46
C LEU A 49 25.22 -6.00 8.52
N SER A 50 24.84 -6.85 9.48
CA SER A 50 23.93 -6.52 10.57
C SER A 50 24.70 -6.13 11.84
N LYS A 51 24.34 -4.98 12.43
CA LYS A 51 24.93 -4.52 13.70
C LYS A 51 24.73 -5.54 14.83
N ALA A 52 23.61 -6.24 14.80
CA ALA A 52 23.24 -7.23 15.80
C ALA A 52 23.72 -8.65 15.44
N ARG A 53 24.57 -8.78 14.42
CA ARG A 53 25.22 -10.02 13.98
C ARG A 53 24.27 -11.19 13.69
N HIS A 54 23.04 -10.89 13.28
CA HIS A 54 22.06 -11.87 12.83
C HIS A 54 21.49 -11.44 11.48
N GLN A 55 21.07 -12.42 10.70
CA GLN A 55 20.42 -12.20 9.42
C GLN A 55 18.98 -11.76 9.66
N TYR A 56 18.54 -10.75 8.92
CA TYR A 56 17.15 -10.31 8.91
C TYR A 56 16.79 -9.86 7.49
N PHE A 57 15.54 -9.47 7.29
CA PHE A 57 15.13 -8.82 6.06
C PHE A 57 14.28 -7.59 6.36
N SER A 58 14.28 -6.70 5.39
CA SER A 58 13.36 -5.56 5.32
C SER A 58 12.62 -5.63 3.99
N PHE A 59 11.76 -4.66 3.73
CA PHE A 59 11.08 -4.49 2.46
C PHE A 59 11.45 -3.15 1.83
N ILE A 60 11.19 -3.05 0.53
CA ILE A 60 11.24 -1.79 -0.22
C ILE A 60 10.00 -1.69 -1.08
N GLY A 61 9.28 -0.57 -0.95
CA GLY A 61 8.03 -0.32 -1.66
C GLY A 61 8.25 0.09 -3.11
N GLU A 62 7.16 0.43 -3.78
CA GLU A 62 7.12 0.74 -5.22
C GLU A 62 8.00 1.92 -5.61
N GLU A 63 8.01 2.99 -4.80
CA GLU A 63 8.83 4.16 -5.08
C GLU A 63 10.32 3.80 -4.99
N GLY A 64 10.67 2.99 -3.98
CA GLY A 64 12.05 2.54 -3.79
C GLY A 64 12.52 1.56 -4.86
N THR A 65 11.68 0.61 -5.27
CA THR A 65 12.02 -0.32 -6.37
C THR A 65 12.16 0.41 -7.70
N THR A 66 11.35 1.45 -7.93
CA THR A 66 11.46 2.32 -9.10
C THR A 66 12.82 3.01 -9.18
N TYR A 67 13.28 3.62 -8.09
CA TYR A 67 14.61 4.26 -8.05
C TYR A 67 15.75 3.28 -8.27
N ILE A 68 15.66 2.07 -7.69
CA ILE A 68 16.67 1.04 -7.91
C ILE A 68 16.68 0.61 -9.38
N ARG A 69 15.51 0.36 -9.97
CA ARG A 69 15.39 -0.05 -11.38
C ARG A 69 16.02 1.00 -12.30
N GLU A 70 15.65 2.27 -12.16
CA GLU A 70 16.17 3.37 -12.99
C GLU A 70 17.69 3.49 -12.90
N TYR A 71 18.22 3.40 -11.68
CA TYR A 71 19.67 3.43 -11.45
C TYR A 71 20.41 2.21 -12.03
N LEU A 72 19.82 1.01 -11.98
CA LEU A 72 20.43 -0.18 -12.60
C LEU A 72 20.37 -0.11 -14.13
N GLU A 73 19.29 0.41 -14.69
CA GLU A 73 19.17 0.65 -16.13
C GLU A 73 20.22 1.66 -16.62
N GLU A 74 20.48 2.73 -15.86
CA GLU A 74 21.55 3.68 -16.15
C GLU A 74 22.92 2.99 -16.17
N ARG A 75 23.20 2.13 -15.17
CA ARG A 75 24.45 1.35 -15.13
C ARG A 75 24.61 0.42 -16.32
N ARG A 76 23.53 -0.25 -16.73
CA ARG A 76 23.51 -1.12 -17.91
C ARG A 76 23.76 -0.33 -19.19
N LYS A 77 23.13 0.84 -19.33
CA LYS A 77 23.36 1.78 -20.46
C LYS A 77 24.80 2.27 -20.53
N ASN A 78 25.45 2.44 -19.38
CA ASN A 78 26.87 2.77 -19.28
C ASN A 78 27.81 1.57 -19.56
N GLY A 79 27.27 0.41 -19.94
CA GLY A 79 28.03 -0.77 -20.36
C GLY A 79 28.42 -1.72 -19.22
N GLU A 80 27.85 -1.56 -18.02
CA GLU A 80 28.09 -2.50 -16.91
C GLU A 80 27.27 -3.79 -17.08
N GLU A 81 27.94 -4.94 -17.03
CA GLU A 81 27.27 -6.25 -16.97
C GLU A 81 26.80 -6.52 -15.53
N LEU A 82 25.49 -6.46 -15.32
CA LEU A 82 24.88 -6.66 -14.00
C LEU A 82 24.65 -8.14 -13.72
N THR A 83 25.14 -8.61 -12.58
CA THR A 83 24.92 -9.96 -12.07
C THR A 83 24.33 -9.88 -10.66
N TYR A 84 23.76 -10.98 -10.17
CA TYR A 84 23.27 -11.04 -8.78
C TYR A 84 24.39 -10.86 -7.74
N GLU A 85 25.65 -11.08 -8.11
CA GLU A 85 26.81 -10.84 -7.24
C GLU A 85 27.30 -9.39 -7.28
N SER A 86 26.85 -8.59 -8.25
CA SER A 86 27.22 -7.19 -8.40
C SER A 86 26.77 -6.38 -7.17
N PRO A 87 27.56 -5.39 -6.74
CA PRO A 87 27.18 -4.51 -5.65
C PRO A 87 25.96 -3.67 -6.06
N LEU A 88 25.05 -3.44 -5.11
CA LEU A 88 23.92 -2.56 -5.33
C LEU A 88 24.41 -1.14 -5.61
N LEU A 89 25.35 -0.61 -4.82
CA LEU A 89 25.91 0.72 -5.05
C LEU A 89 27.30 0.60 -5.70
N GLN A 90 27.53 1.33 -6.78
CA GLN A 90 28.75 1.27 -7.58
C GLN A 90 29.55 2.58 -7.48
N PHE A 91 30.87 2.49 -7.62
CA PHE A 91 31.73 3.67 -7.73
C PHE A 91 31.40 4.48 -8.98
N ASP A 92 31.64 5.80 -8.90
CA ASP A 92 31.63 6.67 -10.08
C ASP A 92 32.56 6.11 -11.16
N VAL A 93 32.08 6.11 -12.40
CA VAL A 93 32.79 5.65 -13.61
C VAL A 93 34.15 6.34 -13.76
N ARG A 94 34.29 7.57 -13.25
CA ARG A 94 35.53 8.36 -13.29
C ARG A 94 36.50 8.05 -12.16
N GLY A 95 36.05 7.32 -11.13
CA GLY A 95 36.82 7.05 -9.92
C GLY A 95 37.73 5.82 -10.03
N VAL A 96 38.84 5.82 -9.30
CA VAL A 96 39.68 4.61 -9.15
C VAL A 96 38.98 3.62 -8.21
N LYS A 97 38.60 2.46 -8.75
CA LYS A 97 38.05 1.35 -7.95
C LYS A 97 39.15 0.73 -7.10
N LYS A 98 39.22 1.12 -5.82
CA LYS A 98 40.19 0.57 -4.85
C LYS A 98 39.62 -0.62 -4.07
N ASN A 99 38.31 -0.69 -3.92
CA ASN A 99 37.62 -1.69 -3.12
C ASN A 99 36.52 -2.37 -3.96
N ALA A 100 36.03 -3.52 -3.49
CA ALA A 100 34.94 -4.24 -4.13
C ALA A 100 33.58 -3.55 -3.92
N PHE A 101 33.40 -2.91 -2.76
CA PHE A 101 32.18 -2.19 -2.36
C PHE A 101 32.51 -0.75 -1.95
N LEU A 102 31.54 0.15 -2.14
CA LEU A 102 31.61 1.49 -1.54
C LEU A 102 31.69 1.37 -0.02
N ARG A 103 32.67 2.04 0.58
CA ARG A 103 32.79 2.09 2.04
C ARG A 103 31.61 2.87 2.63
N THR A 104 31.24 2.56 3.87
CA THR A 104 30.24 3.34 4.64
C THR A 104 30.47 4.85 4.55
N THR A 105 31.73 5.29 4.58
CA THR A 105 32.10 6.72 4.51
C THR A 105 31.79 7.36 3.16
N LEU A 106 31.94 6.62 2.06
CA LEU A 106 31.57 7.10 0.72
C LEU A 106 30.06 7.12 0.55
N VAL A 107 29.38 6.05 0.98
CA VAL A 107 27.90 6.00 0.95
C VAL A 107 27.31 7.18 1.73
N THR A 108 27.81 7.44 2.94
CA THR A 108 27.32 8.57 3.76
C THR A 108 27.71 9.95 3.21
N ARG A 109 28.84 10.07 2.50
CA ARG A 109 29.22 11.28 1.77
C ARG A 109 28.22 11.55 0.64
N ASP A 110 27.96 10.57 -0.22
CA ASP A 110 27.09 10.73 -1.39
C ASP A 110 25.65 11.06 -0.96
N ILE A 111 25.17 10.44 0.11
CA ILE A 111 23.88 10.79 0.71
C ILE A 111 23.88 12.23 1.25
N ARG A 112 24.96 12.68 1.89
CA ARG A 112 25.06 14.05 2.41
C ARG A 112 25.03 15.05 1.26
N GLU A 113 25.79 14.81 0.20
CA GLU A 113 25.82 15.68 -0.98
C GLU A 113 24.41 15.80 -1.60
N ALA A 114 23.69 14.69 -1.74
CA ALA A 114 22.31 14.71 -2.24
C ALA A 114 21.35 15.51 -1.33
N ILE A 115 21.49 15.38 -0.01
CA ILE A 115 20.69 16.14 0.98
C ILE A 115 21.00 17.64 0.89
N GLU A 116 22.28 18.02 0.78
CA GLU A 116 22.71 19.41 0.70
C GLU A 116 22.27 20.07 -0.62
N GLN A 117 22.36 19.34 -1.74
CA GLN A 117 21.85 19.79 -3.05
C GLN A 117 20.34 20.02 -3.04
N ALA A 118 19.59 19.26 -2.24
CA ALA A 118 18.16 19.48 -2.00
C ALA A 118 17.88 20.66 -1.03
N GLY A 119 18.90 21.39 -0.57
CA GLY A 119 18.76 22.54 0.34
C GLY A 119 18.51 22.15 1.81
N LEU A 120 18.69 20.88 2.16
CA LEU A 120 18.43 20.36 3.50
C LEU A 120 19.74 20.30 4.32
N LYS A 121 19.63 20.47 5.64
CA LYS A 121 20.79 20.51 6.57
C LYS A 121 20.83 19.31 7.52
N MET A 122 20.30 18.17 7.10
CA MET A 122 20.19 16.97 7.95
C MET A 122 21.34 15.99 7.72
N ARG A 123 21.65 15.17 8.72
CA ARG A 123 22.65 14.10 8.60
C ARG A 123 22.07 12.90 7.85
N PRO A 124 22.87 12.11 7.11
CA PRO A 124 22.41 10.89 6.42
C PRO A 124 21.60 9.92 7.30
N TYR A 125 21.98 9.76 8.57
CA TYR A 125 21.30 8.87 9.51
C TYR A 125 19.84 9.26 9.79
N VAL A 126 19.47 10.53 9.55
CA VAL A 126 18.08 11.00 9.70
C VAL A 126 17.13 10.24 8.78
N LEU A 127 17.59 9.75 7.62
CA LEU A 127 16.78 8.91 6.74
C LEU A 127 16.34 7.59 7.40
N ARG A 128 17.19 7.00 8.26
CA ARG A 128 16.79 5.82 9.04
C ARG A 128 15.83 6.20 10.17
N ALA A 129 16.02 7.37 10.79
CA ALA A 129 15.10 7.87 11.80
C ALA A 129 13.70 8.13 11.20
N TYR A 130 13.64 8.71 10.00
CA TYR A 130 12.41 8.90 9.23
C TYR A 130 11.66 7.57 9.05
N PHE A 131 12.36 6.53 8.57
CA PHE A 131 11.78 5.18 8.45
C PHE A 131 11.22 4.66 9.78
N SER A 132 11.98 4.80 10.86
CA SER A 132 11.51 4.38 12.19
C SER A 132 10.25 5.12 12.58
N THR A 133 10.25 6.45 12.53
CA THR A 133 9.09 7.27 12.88
C THR A 133 7.85 6.91 12.07
N ALA A 134 8.00 6.64 10.77
CA ALA A 134 6.90 6.20 9.92
C ALA A 134 6.32 4.84 10.36
N LEU A 135 7.16 3.87 10.71
CA LEU A 135 6.68 2.59 11.24
C LEU A 135 6.12 2.72 12.66
N ASP A 136 6.62 3.63 13.49
CA ASP A 136 6.03 3.95 14.79
C ASP A 136 4.60 4.49 14.63
N ILE A 137 4.37 5.36 13.63
CA ILE A 137 3.02 5.84 13.27
C ILE A 137 2.16 4.67 12.79
N ALA A 138 2.68 3.82 11.91
CA ALA A 138 1.95 2.66 11.41
C ALA A 138 1.57 1.66 12.53
N GLU A 139 2.46 1.43 13.49
CA GLU A 139 2.20 0.62 14.69
C GLU A 139 1.08 1.22 15.53
N SER A 140 1.11 2.53 15.78
CA SER A 140 0.05 3.21 16.55
C SER A 140 -1.34 3.10 15.90
N LYS A 141 -1.38 2.90 14.58
CA LYS A 141 -2.61 2.70 13.79
C LYS A 141 -2.96 1.22 13.58
N GLY A 142 -2.22 0.30 14.21
CA GLY A 142 -2.46 -1.14 14.12
C GLY A 142 -2.15 -1.76 12.76
N LEU A 143 -1.37 -1.08 11.90
CA LEU A 143 -1.06 -1.58 10.55
C LEU A 143 0.12 -2.57 10.54
N ILE A 144 1.00 -2.46 11.53
CA ILE A 144 2.15 -3.34 11.72
C ILE A 144 2.31 -3.65 13.20
N SER A 145 2.62 -4.90 13.53
CA SER A 145 2.86 -5.31 14.92
C SER A 145 4.24 -4.84 15.41
N HIS A 146 4.36 -4.57 16.72
CA HIS A 146 5.63 -4.19 17.33
C HIS A 146 6.78 -5.18 17.01
N PRO A 147 6.59 -6.53 17.13
CA PRO A 147 7.65 -7.48 16.78
C PRO A 147 8.10 -7.39 15.32
N TRP A 148 7.17 -7.19 14.39
CA TRP A 148 7.48 -7.06 12.97
C TRP A 148 8.24 -5.77 12.67
N ARG A 149 7.85 -4.65 13.29
CA ARG A 149 8.60 -3.39 13.23
C ARG A 149 10.03 -3.57 13.74
N GLN A 150 10.21 -4.18 14.91
CA GLN A 150 11.55 -4.41 15.49
C GLN A 150 12.40 -5.30 14.56
N PHE A 151 11.82 -6.35 13.97
CA PHE A 151 12.52 -7.23 13.05
C PHE A 151 12.95 -6.53 11.76
N ILE A 152 12.04 -5.79 11.10
CA ILE A 152 12.34 -5.05 9.87
C ILE A 152 13.43 -3.98 10.11
N MET A 153 13.47 -3.43 11.32
CA MET A 153 14.55 -2.53 11.78
C MET A 153 15.88 -3.24 12.06
N GLY A 154 15.95 -4.57 11.98
CA GLY A 154 17.12 -5.38 12.32
C GLY A 154 17.44 -5.37 13.81
N HIS A 155 16.45 -5.13 14.66
CA HIS A 155 16.59 -5.25 16.11
C HIS A 155 16.41 -6.70 16.54
N LYS A 156 17.22 -7.13 17.51
CA LYS A 156 17.09 -8.46 18.08
C LYS A 156 15.81 -8.50 18.93
N GLY A 157 14.93 -9.46 18.67
CA GLY A 157 13.67 -9.58 19.39
C GLY A 157 13.05 -10.97 19.22
N ASP A 158 11.90 -11.17 19.87
CA ASP A 158 11.23 -12.47 20.02
C ASP A 158 10.59 -13.03 18.75
N ILE A 159 10.76 -12.42 17.58
CA ILE A 159 10.06 -12.88 16.37
C ILE A 159 10.45 -14.31 16.00
N GLU A 160 11.72 -14.69 16.17
CA GLU A 160 12.19 -16.06 15.93
C GLU A 160 11.59 -17.02 16.96
N ALA A 161 11.46 -16.61 18.23
CA ALA A 161 10.87 -17.42 19.29
C ALA A 161 9.34 -17.57 19.14
N ARG A 162 8.65 -16.59 18.57
CA ARG A 162 7.20 -16.60 18.37
C ARG A 162 6.75 -17.43 17.17
N TYR A 163 7.56 -17.50 16.13
CA TYR A 163 7.14 -18.06 14.83
C TYR A 163 8.04 -19.19 14.30
N SER A 164 9.12 -19.58 15.00
CA SER A 164 10.00 -20.64 14.48
C SER A 164 10.59 -21.56 15.54
N THR A 165 10.28 -22.85 15.41
CA THR A 165 11.08 -23.94 16.00
C THR A 165 12.37 -24.21 15.22
N ASN A 166 12.47 -23.74 13.95
CA ASN A 166 13.53 -24.06 12.99
C ASN A 166 14.40 -22.86 12.54
N LYS A 167 14.39 -21.75 13.29
CA LYS A 167 15.16 -20.51 13.00
C LYS A 167 14.93 -19.87 11.62
N ARG A 168 13.82 -20.19 10.93
CA ARG A 168 13.37 -19.56 9.67
C ARG A 168 11.89 -19.22 9.75
N LEU A 169 11.52 -18.03 9.27
CA LEU A 169 10.14 -17.59 9.21
C LEU A 169 9.40 -18.33 8.07
N PRO A 170 8.18 -18.86 8.34
CA PRO A 170 7.33 -19.44 7.30
C PRO A 170 6.99 -18.43 6.18
N PRO A 171 6.86 -18.86 4.91
CA PRO A 171 6.57 -17.95 3.79
C PRO A 171 5.27 -17.15 3.93
N ASP A 172 4.24 -17.75 4.51
CA ASP A 172 2.96 -17.12 4.86
C ASP A 172 3.15 -15.93 5.81
N ILE A 173 3.96 -16.10 6.86
CA ILE A 173 4.29 -15.01 7.78
C ILE A 173 5.07 -13.90 7.06
N ILE A 174 6.00 -14.24 6.16
CA ILE A 174 6.74 -13.24 5.37
C ILE A 174 5.78 -12.42 4.51
N ASP A 175 4.77 -13.05 3.91
CA ASP A 175 3.77 -12.38 3.09
C ASP A 175 2.82 -11.51 3.90
N GLU A 176 2.41 -11.93 5.10
CA GLU A 176 1.66 -11.07 6.02
C GLU A 176 2.47 -9.86 6.50
N MET A 177 3.76 -10.06 6.78
CA MET A 177 4.69 -8.98 7.11
C MET A 177 4.84 -8.01 5.94
N ARG A 178 4.93 -8.52 4.71
CA ARG A 178 5.02 -7.73 3.49
C ARG A 178 3.77 -6.88 3.30
N GLU A 179 2.59 -7.45 3.50
CA GLU A 179 1.31 -6.72 3.39
C GLU A 179 1.19 -5.64 4.48
N SER A 180 1.67 -5.91 5.69
CA SER A 180 1.70 -4.93 6.78
C SER A 180 2.65 -3.77 6.50
N TYR A 181 3.82 -4.09 5.93
CA TYR A 181 4.72 -3.06 5.42
C TYR A 181 4.09 -2.27 4.26
N ASN A 182 3.39 -2.94 3.33
CA ASN A 182 2.70 -2.30 2.21
C ASN A 182 1.66 -1.27 2.69
N LYS A 183 0.84 -1.63 3.69
CA LYS A 183 -0.10 -0.69 4.32
C LYS A 183 0.58 0.50 5.00
N SER A 184 1.86 0.36 5.36
CA SER A 184 2.68 1.37 6.01
C SER A 184 3.39 2.30 5.01
N THR A 185 3.44 1.96 3.71
CA THR A 185 4.15 2.77 2.69
C THR A 185 3.59 4.17 2.57
N LYS A 186 2.29 4.38 2.85
CA LYS A 186 1.67 5.71 2.91
C LYS A 186 2.30 6.70 3.92
N PHE A 187 3.12 6.21 4.85
CA PHE A 187 3.88 7.04 5.78
C PHE A 187 5.38 7.14 5.42
N LEU A 188 5.82 6.37 4.42
CA LEU A 188 7.22 6.21 4.01
C LEU A 188 7.50 6.80 2.64
N GLU A 189 6.63 6.55 1.69
CA GLU A 189 6.75 6.99 0.31
C GLU A 189 6.20 8.40 0.16
N THR A 190 6.81 9.15 -0.75
CA THR A 190 6.52 10.56 -0.99
C THR A 190 5.58 10.75 -2.16
N ARG A 191 5.51 9.75 -3.05
CA ARG A 191 4.46 9.67 -4.05
C ARG A 191 3.16 9.30 -3.35
N ILE A 192 2.14 10.14 -3.55
CA ILE A 192 0.77 9.70 -3.31
C ILE A 192 0.54 8.58 -4.31
N SER A 193 0.38 7.34 -3.84
CA SER A 193 0.03 6.26 -4.74
C SER A 193 -1.40 6.53 -5.22
N ASP A 194 -1.57 6.74 -6.53
CA ASP A 194 -2.90 6.80 -7.17
C ASP A 194 -3.73 5.58 -6.77
N VAL A 195 -3.06 4.44 -6.57
CA VAL A 195 -3.60 3.18 -6.04
C VAL A 195 -4.27 3.33 -4.67
N SER A 196 -3.79 4.20 -3.75
CA SER A 196 -4.46 4.41 -2.46
C SER A 196 -5.76 5.20 -2.60
N GLU A 197 -5.81 6.18 -3.50
CA GLU A 197 -7.01 6.97 -3.75
C GLU A 197 -8.02 6.17 -4.58
N GLU A 198 -7.54 5.42 -5.57
CA GLU A 198 -8.32 4.50 -6.38
C GLU A 198 -8.90 3.37 -5.52
N ASN A 199 -8.11 2.75 -4.63
CA ASN A 199 -8.62 1.73 -3.70
C ASN A 199 -9.63 2.32 -2.71
N ALA A 200 -9.41 3.54 -2.21
CA ALA A 200 -10.37 4.21 -1.33
C ALA A 200 -11.68 4.54 -2.06
N ARG A 201 -11.59 5.00 -3.31
CA ARG A 201 -12.72 5.26 -4.20
C ARG A 201 -13.48 3.98 -4.52
N LEU A 202 -12.79 2.91 -4.91
CA LEU A 202 -13.38 1.59 -5.19
C LEU A 202 -14.11 1.04 -3.98
N TYR A 203 -13.48 1.09 -2.80
CA TYR A 203 -14.10 0.67 -1.56
C TYR A 203 -15.37 1.48 -1.25
N LEU A 204 -15.32 2.81 -1.39
CA LEU A 204 -16.49 3.67 -1.20
C LEU A 204 -17.61 3.35 -2.20
N GLN A 205 -17.29 3.13 -3.48
CA GLN A 205 -18.25 2.76 -4.51
C GLN A 205 -18.94 1.43 -4.19
N GLN A 206 -18.19 0.43 -3.74
CA GLN A 206 -18.76 -0.85 -3.29
C GLN A 206 -19.71 -0.68 -2.10
N GLN A 207 -19.32 0.11 -1.09
CA GLN A 207 -20.18 0.37 0.07
C GLN A 207 -21.49 1.08 -0.32
N LEU A 208 -21.44 2.05 -1.24
CA LEU A 208 -22.63 2.76 -1.73
C LEU A 208 -23.56 1.85 -2.54
N LEU A 209 -23.02 0.97 -3.38
CA LEU A 209 -23.81 0.00 -4.14
C LEU A 209 -24.51 -1.01 -3.20
N SER A 210 -23.80 -1.51 -2.20
CA SER A 210 -24.38 -2.37 -1.15
C SER A 210 -25.49 -1.65 -0.39
N ALA A 211 -25.30 -0.37 -0.05
CA ALA A 211 -26.31 0.43 0.68
C ALA A 211 -27.61 0.64 -0.11
N VAL A 212 -27.55 0.68 -1.45
CA VAL A 212 -28.75 0.78 -2.31
C VAL A 212 -29.32 -0.59 -2.72
N GLY A 213 -28.77 -1.68 -2.19
CA GLY A 213 -29.34 -3.03 -2.33
C GLY A 213 -28.79 -3.87 -3.49
N TYR A 214 -27.58 -3.58 -3.99
CA TYR A 214 -26.85 -4.55 -4.80
C TYR A 214 -26.28 -5.67 -3.93
N ARG A 215 -26.30 -6.90 -4.44
CA ARG A 215 -25.66 -8.04 -3.76
C ARG A 215 -24.17 -8.10 -4.11
N GLN A 216 -23.39 -8.71 -3.23
CA GLN A 216 -21.94 -8.82 -3.42
C GLN A 216 -21.57 -9.53 -4.74
N ASP A 217 -22.32 -10.57 -5.14
CA ASP A 217 -22.10 -11.28 -6.41
C ASP A 217 -22.40 -10.44 -7.67
N GLU A 218 -23.20 -9.39 -7.53
CA GLU A 218 -23.50 -8.41 -8.58
C GLU A 218 -22.38 -7.36 -8.66
N ILE A 219 -21.90 -6.90 -7.51
CA ILE A 219 -20.82 -5.91 -7.38
C ILE A 219 -19.51 -6.48 -7.91
N ASP A 220 -19.18 -7.74 -7.60
CA ASP A 220 -17.95 -8.40 -8.02
C ASP A 220 -17.85 -8.58 -9.55
N LYS A 221 -18.98 -8.50 -10.26
CA LYS A 221 -19.05 -8.55 -11.73
C LYS A 221 -18.95 -7.17 -12.38
N MET A 222 -18.98 -6.08 -11.61
CA MET A 222 -18.86 -4.72 -12.12
C MET A 222 -17.40 -4.31 -12.21
N ASN A 223 -16.98 -3.73 -13.34
CA ASN A 223 -15.67 -3.12 -13.45
C ASN A 223 -15.69 -1.69 -12.88
N LEU A 224 -15.71 -1.58 -11.54
CA LEU A 224 -15.81 -0.29 -10.85
C LEU A 224 -14.59 0.61 -11.08
N ALA A 225 -13.42 0.04 -11.39
CA ALA A 225 -12.18 0.78 -11.62
C ALA A 225 -12.27 1.69 -12.86
N GLU A 226 -12.93 1.19 -13.92
CA GLU A 226 -13.11 1.91 -15.17
C GLU A 226 -14.45 2.66 -15.25
N THR A 227 -15.28 2.60 -14.20
CA THR A 227 -16.61 3.22 -14.23
C THR A 227 -16.52 4.74 -14.03
N SER A 228 -17.07 5.50 -14.97
CA SER A 228 -17.16 6.96 -14.88
C SER A 228 -18.03 7.41 -13.69
N PRO A 229 -17.79 8.60 -13.11
CA PRO A 229 -18.64 9.14 -12.05
C PRO A 229 -20.12 9.24 -12.45
N GLU A 230 -20.39 9.61 -13.71
CA GLU A 230 -21.74 9.76 -14.26
C GLU A 230 -22.45 8.41 -14.35
N ASP A 231 -21.77 7.39 -14.85
CA ASP A 231 -22.32 6.03 -14.95
C ASP A 231 -22.54 5.41 -13.57
N PHE A 232 -21.63 5.67 -12.63
CA PHE A 232 -21.79 5.23 -11.24
C PHE A 232 -23.02 5.86 -10.58
N GLN A 233 -23.23 7.18 -10.76
CA GLN A 233 -24.43 7.85 -10.26
C GLN A 233 -25.71 7.31 -10.90
N LYS A 234 -25.65 6.95 -12.19
CA LYS A 234 -26.78 6.32 -12.89
C LYS A 234 -27.11 4.95 -12.30
N LEU A 235 -26.12 4.11 -12.01
CA LEU A 235 -26.33 2.80 -11.35
C LEU A 235 -27.05 2.95 -10.00
N LEU A 236 -26.62 3.91 -9.17
CA LEU A 236 -27.28 4.19 -7.89
C LEU A 236 -28.74 4.65 -8.09
N ARG A 237 -28.99 5.56 -9.04
CA ARG A 237 -30.34 6.07 -9.33
C ARG A 237 -31.25 4.98 -9.88
N ASP A 238 -30.78 4.19 -10.83
CA ASP A 238 -31.57 3.15 -11.50
C ASP A 238 -31.97 2.05 -10.51
N LYS A 239 -31.07 1.65 -9.59
CA LYS A 239 -31.42 0.70 -8.52
C LYS A 239 -32.42 1.29 -7.55
N VAL A 240 -32.19 2.51 -7.05
CA VAL A 240 -33.13 3.17 -6.12
C VAL A 240 -34.50 3.39 -6.77
N ALA A 241 -34.55 3.83 -8.03
CA ALA A 241 -35.78 4.02 -8.80
C ALA A 241 -36.48 2.68 -9.10
N GLY A 242 -35.73 1.62 -9.40
CA GLY A 242 -36.26 0.26 -9.60
C GLY A 242 -36.86 -0.32 -8.32
N THR A 243 -36.21 -0.12 -7.17
CA THR A 243 -36.74 -0.49 -5.85
C THR A 243 -37.99 0.33 -5.51
N MET A 244 -38.02 1.62 -5.86
CA MET A 244 -39.22 2.45 -5.75
C MET A 244 -40.33 2.08 -6.73
N ALA A 245 -40.02 1.55 -7.91
CA ALA A 245 -41.01 1.07 -8.88
C ALA A 245 -41.69 -0.23 -8.41
N SER A 246 -40.98 -1.09 -7.65
CA SER A 246 -41.60 -2.26 -7.01
C SER A 246 -42.57 -1.92 -5.85
N ASN A 247 -42.50 -0.71 -5.32
CA ASN A 247 -43.44 -0.17 -4.32
C ASN A 247 -44.20 1.07 -4.85
N GLY A 248 -44.28 1.22 -6.18
CA GLY A 248 -44.74 2.42 -6.88
C GLY A 248 -46.25 2.67 -6.87
N SER A 249 -46.99 2.23 -5.85
CA SER A 249 -48.37 2.66 -5.70
C SER A 249 -48.38 4.05 -5.05
N LYS A 250 -48.38 5.11 -5.86
CA LYS A 250 -48.64 6.50 -5.42
C LYS A 250 -50.00 6.69 -4.73
N GLN A 251 -50.82 5.64 -4.74
CA GLN A 251 -52.14 5.53 -4.16
C GLN A 251 -52.19 4.33 -3.23
N LYS A 252 -52.86 4.48 -2.08
CA LYS A 252 -53.10 3.46 -1.09
C LYS A 252 -54.60 3.28 -0.92
N LEU A 253 -55.07 2.04 -0.93
CA LEU A 253 -56.47 1.70 -0.66
C LEU A 253 -56.66 1.48 0.83
N VAL A 254 -57.53 2.25 1.47
CA VAL A 254 -57.73 2.22 2.92
C VAL A 254 -59.21 2.13 3.27
N PRO A 255 -59.57 1.50 4.40
CA PRO A 255 -60.94 1.54 4.90
C PRO A 255 -61.32 2.96 5.38
N MET A 256 -62.62 3.29 5.32
CA MET A 256 -63.11 4.66 5.54
C MET A 256 -62.76 5.24 6.92
N ASN A 257 -62.60 4.38 7.93
CA ASN A 257 -62.24 4.78 9.29
C ASN A 257 -60.77 5.22 9.45
N GLU A 258 -59.92 5.02 8.44
CA GLU A 258 -58.50 5.41 8.47
C GLU A 258 -58.23 6.73 7.74
N ILE A 259 -59.22 7.28 7.02
CA ILE A 259 -59.05 8.49 6.20
C ILE A 259 -58.67 9.70 7.04
N GLU A 260 -59.37 9.91 8.16
CA GLU A 260 -59.17 11.09 9.02
C GLU A 260 -57.76 11.13 9.61
N LYS A 261 -57.22 9.96 9.99
CA LYS A 261 -55.84 9.83 10.45
C LYS A 261 -54.84 10.14 9.32
N LEU A 262 -55.07 9.60 8.12
CA LEU A 262 -54.14 9.76 7.00
C LEU A 262 -54.14 11.17 6.40
N LEU A 263 -55.27 11.89 6.46
CA LEU A 263 -55.31 13.32 6.15
C LEU A 263 -54.40 14.12 7.10
N GLY A 264 -54.37 13.76 8.39
CA GLY A 264 -53.46 14.37 9.38
C GLY A 264 -51.97 14.07 9.12
N GLU A 265 -51.67 12.96 8.46
CA GLU A 265 -50.31 12.54 8.05
C GLU A 265 -49.90 13.10 6.67
N GLY A 266 -50.73 13.94 6.05
CA GLY A 266 -50.41 14.64 4.79
C GLY A 266 -50.83 13.92 3.51
N TYR A 267 -51.63 12.86 3.59
CA TYR A 267 -52.14 12.17 2.40
C TYR A 267 -53.31 12.94 1.76
N GLU A 268 -53.40 12.94 0.43
CA GLU A 268 -54.51 13.56 -0.32
C GLU A 268 -55.62 12.54 -0.62
N PHE A 269 -56.86 12.85 -0.24
CA PHE A 269 -58.01 12.01 -0.59
C PHE A 269 -58.39 12.16 -2.08
N GLN A 270 -58.67 11.06 -2.78
CA GLN A 270 -59.09 11.09 -4.19
C GLN A 270 -60.53 10.63 -4.45
N ALA A 271 -60.91 9.44 -3.97
CA ALA A 271 -62.21 8.86 -4.30
C ALA A 271 -62.62 7.74 -3.33
N VAL A 272 -63.93 7.50 -3.20
CA VAL A 272 -64.50 6.33 -2.52
C VAL A 272 -64.93 5.30 -3.54
N LEU A 273 -64.61 4.03 -3.29
CA LEU A 273 -65.06 2.89 -4.10
C LEU A 273 -66.38 2.30 -3.58
N PRO A 274 -67.18 1.66 -4.44
CA PRO A 274 -68.48 1.06 -4.07
C PRO A 274 -68.40 -0.03 -3.00
N ASN A 275 -67.20 -0.54 -2.70
CA ASN A 275 -66.94 -1.56 -1.69
C ASN A 275 -66.61 -0.99 -0.30
N GLY A 276 -66.83 0.30 -0.07
CA GLY A 276 -66.62 0.94 1.24
C GLY A 276 -65.16 1.22 1.59
N LYS A 277 -64.28 1.33 0.59
CA LYS A 277 -62.87 1.72 0.74
C LYS A 277 -62.57 3.02 0.00
N ALA A 278 -61.54 3.74 0.42
CA ALA A 278 -61.09 4.98 -0.20
C ALA A 278 -59.68 4.86 -0.80
N ILE A 279 -59.45 5.62 -1.86
CA ILE A 279 -58.14 5.79 -2.48
C ILE A 279 -57.50 7.08 -1.91
N MET A 280 -56.38 6.93 -1.22
CA MET A 280 -55.55 8.01 -0.68
C MET A 280 -54.25 8.11 -1.49
N LYS A 281 -53.78 9.32 -1.79
CA LYS A 281 -52.51 9.57 -2.50
C LYS A 281 -51.45 10.05 -1.51
N MET A 282 -50.22 9.58 -1.65
CA MET A 282 -49.12 9.98 -0.77
C MET A 282 -48.73 11.45 -0.97
N PRO A 283 -48.31 12.17 0.10
CA PRO A 283 -47.65 13.47 -0.05
C PRO A 283 -46.36 13.30 -0.85
N PHE A 284 -46.06 14.29 -1.71
CA PHE A 284 -44.87 14.31 -2.54
C PHE A 284 -43.57 14.41 -1.73
#